data_AF-A0A381X9W4-F1
#
_entry.id   AF-A0A381X9W4-F1
#
_cell.length_a   1.000
_cell.length_b   1.000
_cell.length_c   1.000
_cell.angle_alpha   90.00
_cell.angle_beta   90.00
_cell.angle_gamma   90.00
#
_symmetry.space_group_name_H-M   'P 1'
#
loop_
_entity.id
_entity.type
_entity.pdbx_description
1 polymer ?
#
loop_
_entity_poly.entity_id
_entity_poly.type
_entity_poly.pdbx_seq_one_letter_code
_entity_poly.pdbx_strand_id
1 'polypeptide(L)'
;MLTKDKNTFIVLGVLTLVFLGRVVAQLMQYLYPIAILPPFDAWQSGTLSYGGLLFSQIIILSIQITVLVKIHKGTYIFYKTKGQAIYMFGILYFSISILRLILGSFLYNDHEFWGATIPAVFHIFLSAFFLVLGFYESNNAKMERSE
;
A
#
# COMPACT_ATOMS: atom_id res chain seq x y z
N MET A 1 -12.22 -1.41 24.92
CA MET A 1 -11.03 -0.97 24.16
C MET A 1 -11.00 -1.55 22.73
N LEU A 2 -11.25 -2.85 22.51
CA LEU A 2 -11.18 -3.49 21.18
C LEU A 2 -12.26 -3.06 20.13
N THR A 3 -13.37 -2.45 20.55
CA THR A 3 -14.51 -2.15 19.66
C THR A 3 -14.31 -0.90 18.81
N LYS A 4 -13.52 0.07 19.28
CA LYS A 4 -13.24 1.32 18.55
C LYS A 4 -12.26 1.11 17.39
N ASP A 5 -11.35 0.15 17.52
CA ASP A 5 -10.24 -0.07 16.58
C ASP A 5 -10.52 -1.20 15.58
N LYS A 6 -11.61 -1.95 15.76
CA LYS A 6 -11.97 -3.09 14.92
C LYS A 6 -12.12 -2.72 13.45
N ASN A 7 -12.78 -1.60 13.14
CA ASN A 7 -12.99 -1.15 11.77
C ASN A 7 -11.66 -0.79 11.10
N THR A 8 -10.80 -0.04 11.79
CA THR A 8 -9.47 0.32 11.28
C THR A 8 -8.62 -0.92 11.05
N PHE A 9 -8.61 -1.86 12.00
CA PHE A 9 -7.88 -3.12 11.86
C PHE A 9 -8.35 -3.91 10.63
N ILE A 10 -9.66 -4.01 10.42
CA ILE A 10 -10.23 -4.69 9.24
C ILE A 10 -9.80 -3.99 7.95
N VAL A 11 -9.93 -2.66 7.87
CA VAL A 11 -9.56 -1.89 6.67
C VAL A 11 -8.08 -2.05 6.34
N LEU A 12 -7.20 -1.86 7.33
CA LEU A 12 -5.75 -2.05 7.14
C LEU A 12 -5.41 -3.50 6.78
N GLY A 13 -6.13 -4.47 7.35
CA GLY A 13 -6.01 -5.89 7.05
C GLY A 13 -6.36 -6.21 5.60
N VAL A 14 -7.51 -5.73 5.12
CA VAL A 14 -7.95 -5.89 3.72
C VAL A 14 -6.94 -5.25 2.76
N LEU A 15 -6.48 -4.03 3.04
CA LEU A 15 -5.49 -3.35 2.18
C LEU A 15 -4.15 -4.09 2.15
N THR A 16 -3.74 -4.70 3.27
CA THR A 16 -2.54 -5.56 3.34
C THR A 16 -2.73 -6.84 2.52
N LEU A 17 -3.90 -7.46 2.58
CA LEU A 17 -4.22 -8.65 1.78
C LEU A 17 -4.26 -8.35 0.28
N VAL A 18 -4.78 -7.18 -0.11
CA VAL A 18 -4.74 -6.73 -1.52
C VAL A 18 -3.28 -6.59 -1.99
N PHE A 19 -2.42 -5.98 -1.19
CA PHE A 19 -1.00 -5.84 -1.52
C PHE A 19 -0.28 -7.19 -1.56
N LEU A 20 -0.56 -8.09 -0.60
CA LEU A 20 -0.05 -9.46 -0.60
C LEU A 20 -0.49 -10.21 -1.87
N GLY A 21 -1.77 -10.17 -2.21
CA GLY A 21 -2.31 -10.79 -3.42
C GLY A 21 -1.60 -10.31 -4.67
N ARG A 22 -1.27 -9.03 -4.74
CA ARG A 22 -0.44 -8.46 -5.81
C ARG A 22 0.98 -9.01 -5.86
N VAL A 23 1.66 -9.13 -4.71
CA VAL A 23 3.02 -9.71 -4.65
C VAL A 23 3.01 -11.17 -5.10
N VAL A 24 2.04 -11.95 -4.60
CA VAL A 24 1.87 -13.36 -4.96
C VAL A 24 1.52 -13.51 -6.45
N ALA A 25 0.57 -12.73 -6.97
CA ALA A 25 0.20 -12.80 -8.38
C ALA A 25 1.37 -12.44 -9.31
N GLN A 26 2.14 -11.40 -8.99
CA GLN A 26 3.34 -11.07 -9.78
C GLN A 26 4.38 -12.19 -9.72
N LEU A 27 4.62 -12.79 -8.55
CA LEU A 27 5.57 -13.88 -8.38
C LEU A 27 5.13 -15.15 -9.12
N MET A 28 3.84 -15.49 -9.04
CA MET A 28 3.27 -16.59 -9.82
C MET A 28 3.45 -16.34 -11.31
N GLN A 29 3.16 -15.14 -11.80
CA GLN A 29 3.34 -14.82 -13.22
C GLN A 29 4.80 -14.87 -13.68
N TYR A 30 5.75 -14.56 -12.78
CA TYR A 30 7.18 -14.66 -13.06
C TYR A 30 7.66 -16.11 -13.16
N LEU A 31 7.23 -16.98 -12.23
CA LEU A 31 7.69 -18.38 -12.15
C LEU A 31 6.91 -19.31 -13.09
N TYR A 32 5.61 -19.10 -13.21
CA TYR A 32 4.66 -19.92 -13.95
C TYR A 32 3.65 -19.01 -14.66
N PRO A 33 3.96 -18.49 -15.86
CA PRO A 33 3.04 -17.60 -16.59
C PRO A 33 1.63 -18.20 -16.73
N ILE A 34 0.64 -17.54 -16.14
CA ILE A 34 -0.76 -17.98 -16.13
C ILE A 34 -1.51 -17.18 -17.19
N ALA A 35 -2.21 -17.87 -18.10
CA ALA A 35 -2.90 -17.24 -19.23
C ALA A 35 -4.06 -16.31 -18.83
N ILE A 36 -4.68 -16.54 -17.66
CA ILE A 36 -5.78 -15.72 -17.14
C ILE A 36 -5.26 -14.39 -16.56
N LEU A 37 -4.01 -14.34 -16.11
CA LEU A 37 -3.41 -13.14 -15.54
C LEU A 37 -2.77 -12.28 -16.65
N PRO A 38 -2.69 -10.95 -16.46
CA PRO A 38 -1.92 -10.08 -17.33
C PRO A 38 -0.45 -10.56 -17.44
N PRO A 39 0.20 -10.36 -18.60
CA PRO A 39 1.59 -10.75 -18.81
C PRO A 39 2.50 -10.08 -17.78
N PHE A 40 3.62 -10.73 -17.43
CA PHE A 40 4.51 -10.28 -16.35
C PHE A 40 4.94 -8.82 -16.49
N ASP A 41 5.22 -8.37 -17.72
CA ASP A 41 5.65 -7.00 -17.99
C ASP A 41 4.58 -5.96 -17.62
N ALA A 42 3.30 -6.31 -17.64
CA ALA A 42 2.23 -5.41 -17.19
C ALA A 42 2.24 -5.19 -15.65
N TRP A 43 2.90 -6.06 -14.88
CA TRP A 43 2.98 -5.97 -13.42
C TRP A 43 4.14 -5.09 -12.92
N GLN A 44 5.02 -4.66 -13.81
CA GLN A 44 6.15 -3.80 -13.51
C GLN A 44 6.23 -2.65 -14.51
N SER A 45 7.01 -1.62 -14.17
CA SER A 45 7.20 -0.44 -15.02
C SER A 45 8.55 -0.41 -15.73
N GLY A 46 9.29 -1.53 -15.71
CA GLY A 46 10.68 -1.60 -16.21
C GLY A 46 11.71 -0.80 -15.42
N THR A 47 11.29 0.03 -14.46
CA THR A 47 12.15 1.01 -13.75
C THR A 47 13.16 0.37 -12.80
N LEU A 48 12.85 -0.82 -12.26
CA LEU A 48 13.71 -1.57 -11.37
C LEU A 48 13.78 -3.02 -11.86
N SER A 49 14.90 -3.69 -11.58
CA SER A 49 15.00 -5.14 -11.75
C SER A 49 13.94 -5.83 -10.88
N TYR A 50 13.42 -6.96 -11.35
CA TYR A 50 12.39 -7.68 -10.60
C TYR A 50 12.86 -8.07 -9.19
N GLY A 51 14.13 -8.45 -9.02
CA GLY A 51 14.69 -8.75 -7.70
C GLY A 51 14.64 -7.56 -6.73
N GLY A 52 15.00 -6.35 -7.20
CA GLY A 52 14.91 -5.13 -6.39
C GLY A 52 13.45 -4.76 -6.07
N LEU A 53 12.56 -4.92 -7.05
CA LEU A 53 11.13 -4.70 -6.88
C LEU A 53 10.53 -5.65 -5.82
N LEU A 54 10.80 -6.95 -5.91
CA LEU A 54 10.34 -7.95 -4.95
C LEU A 54 10.89 -7.67 -3.54
N PHE A 55 12.16 -7.29 -3.43
CA PHE A 55 12.75 -6.92 -2.14
C PHE A 55 12.01 -5.74 -1.47
N SER A 56 11.73 -4.68 -2.23
CA SER A 56 10.94 -3.54 -1.72
C SER A 56 9.53 -3.94 -1.28
N GLN A 57 8.88 -4.85 -2.02
CA GLN A 57 7.55 -5.36 -1.69
C GLN A 57 7.55 -6.14 -0.38
N ILE A 58 8.56 -6.98 -0.17
CA ILE A 58 8.70 -7.75 1.08
C ILE A 58 8.89 -6.81 2.27
N ILE A 59 9.68 -5.74 2.12
CA ILE A 59 9.84 -4.72 3.16
C ILE A 59 8.50 -4.05 3.48
N ILE A 60 7.80 -3.57 2.47
CA ILE A 60 6.49 -2.91 2.63
C ILE A 60 5.50 -3.85 3.34
N LEU A 61 5.39 -5.09 2.86
CA LEU A 61 4.49 -6.08 3.42
C LEU A 61 4.84 -6.41 4.88
N SER A 62 6.13 -6.55 5.19
CA SER A 62 6.61 -6.78 6.56
C SER A 62 6.24 -5.64 7.50
N ILE A 63 6.32 -4.39 7.03
CA ILE A 63 5.89 -3.21 7.79
C ILE A 63 4.37 -3.25 8.03
N GLN A 64 3.57 -3.51 6.98
CA GLN A 64 2.10 -3.59 7.11
C GLN A 64 1.68 -4.67 8.12
N ILE A 65 2.26 -5.86 8.02
CA ILE A 65 1.99 -6.97 8.95
C ILE A 65 2.40 -6.59 10.37
N THR A 66 3.58 -5.97 10.55
CA THR A 66 4.05 -5.54 11.88
C THR A 66 3.09 -4.55 12.53
N VAL A 67 2.56 -3.59 11.75
CA VAL A 67 1.54 -2.64 12.22
C VAL A 67 0.29 -3.38 12.68
N LEU A 68 -0.25 -4.29 11.86
CA LEU A 68 -1.43 -5.09 12.21
C LEU A 68 -1.22 -5.93 13.46
N VAL A 69 -0.08 -6.62 13.57
CA VAL A 69 0.25 -7.44 14.75
C VAL A 69 0.32 -6.58 16.02
N LYS A 70 0.94 -5.40 15.95
CA LYS A 70 1.02 -4.48 17.09
C LYS A 70 -0.36 -3.94 17.50
N ILE A 71 -1.20 -3.58 16.52
CA ILE A 71 -2.59 -3.13 16.78
C ILE A 71 -3.38 -4.28 17.43
N HIS A 72 -3.29 -5.49 16.88
CA HIS A 72 -4.00 -6.66 17.41
C HIS A 72 -3.58 -7.01 18.84
N LYS A 73 -2.27 -6.92 19.14
CA LYS A 73 -1.72 -7.16 20.49
C LYS A 73 -1.94 -5.99 21.46
N GLY A 74 -2.48 -4.86 21.01
CA GLY A 74 -2.63 -3.65 21.83
C GLY A 74 -1.30 -3.00 22.22
N THR A 75 -0.20 -3.32 21.53
CA THR A 75 1.14 -2.79 21.79
C THR A 75 1.56 -1.70 20.79
N TYR A 76 0.62 -1.26 19.96
CA TYR A 76 0.85 -0.17 19.01
C TYR A 76 0.89 1.16 19.74
N ILE A 77 2.05 1.83 19.72
CA ILE A 77 2.25 3.14 20.36
C ILE A 77 1.99 4.25 19.34
N PHE A 78 1.18 5.21 19.74
CA PHE A 78 0.74 6.32 18.91
C PHE A 78 1.64 7.54 19.06
N TYR A 79 2.09 8.10 17.93
CA TYR A 79 2.83 9.35 17.93
C TYR A 79 2.20 10.35 16.95
N LYS A 80 1.77 11.51 17.46
CA LYS A 80 1.06 12.52 16.66
C LYS A 80 1.86 12.99 15.44
N THR A 81 3.15 13.26 15.61
CA THR A 81 4.04 13.72 14.52
C THR A 81 4.24 12.63 13.47
N LYS A 82 4.42 11.38 13.89
CA LYS A 82 4.53 10.22 12.99
C LYS A 82 3.24 10.02 12.20
N GLY A 83 2.08 10.08 12.85
CA GLY A 83 0.78 9.98 12.20
C GLY A 83 0.56 11.07 11.14
N GLN A 84 0.91 12.33 11.45
CA GLN A 84 0.81 13.44 10.51
C GLN A 84 1.74 13.24 9.31
N ALA A 85 2.98 12.81 9.54
CA ALA A 85 3.94 12.53 8.47
C ALA A 85 3.45 11.40 7.55
N ILE A 86 2.96 10.29 8.13
CA ILE A 86 2.39 9.16 7.36
C ILE A 86 1.18 9.62 6.56
N TYR A 87 0.29 10.44 7.15
CA TYR A 87 -0.90 10.94 6.46
C TYR A 87 -0.55 11.84 5.29
N MET A 88 0.37 12.80 5.48
CA MET A 88 0.83 13.70 4.42
C MET A 88 1.53 12.94 3.29
N PHE A 89 2.38 11.96 3.63
CA PHE A 89 2.97 11.06 2.66
C PHE A 89 1.90 10.27 1.90
N GLY A 90 0.88 9.77 2.60
CA GLY A 90 -0.26 9.08 1.99
C GLY A 90 -1.01 9.94 0.98
N ILE A 91 -1.29 11.22 1.30
CA ILE A 91 -1.96 12.15 0.37
C ILE A 91 -1.12 12.35 -0.89
N LEU A 92 0.16 12.65 -0.72
CA LEU A 92 1.07 12.89 -1.85
C LEU A 92 1.16 11.66 -2.74
N TYR A 93 1.39 10.50 -2.13
CA TYR A 93 1.56 9.23 -2.84
C TYR A 93 0.26 8.78 -3.54
N PHE A 94 -0.91 8.97 -2.89
CA PHE A 94 -2.22 8.73 -3.50
C PHE A 94 -2.45 9.61 -4.71
N SER A 95 -2.19 10.93 -4.57
CA SER A 95 -2.40 11.90 -5.65
C SER A 95 -1.53 11.58 -6.87
N ILE A 96 -0.25 11.25 -6.66
CA ILE A 96 0.65 10.84 -7.74
C ILE A 96 0.17 9.53 -8.39
N SER A 97 -0.32 8.58 -7.61
CA SER A 97 -0.80 7.29 -8.13
C SER A 97 -2.07 7.44 -8.99
N ILE A 98 -2.99 8.31 -8.57
CA ILE A 98 -4.17 8.69 -9.37
C ILE A 98 -3.76 9.40 -10.65
N LEU A 99 -2.88 10.40 -10.54
CA LEU A 99 -2.38 11.12 -11.71
C LEU A 99 -1.73 10.16 -12.70
N ARG A 100 -0.88 9.24 -12.22
CA ARG A 100 -0.24 8.21 -13.05
C ARG A 100 -1.27 7.30 -13.72
N LEU A 101 -2.32 6.89 -13.01
CA LEU A 101 -3.39 6.07 -13.59
C LEU A 101 -4.13 6.82 -14.71
N ILE A 102 -4.46 8.09 -14.51
CA ILE A 102 -5.13 8.93 -15.52
C ILE A 102 -4.22 9.14 -16.72
N LEU A 103 -3.00 9.66 -16.52
CA LEU A 103 -2.06 9.94 -17.59
C LEU A 103 -1.67 8.67 -18.36
N GLY A 104 -1.47 7.56 -17.66
CA GLY A 104 -1.18 6.26 -18.25
C GLY A 104 -2.31 5.68 -19.09
N SER A 105 -3.55 5.90 -18.67
CA SER A 105 -4.72 5.37 -19.39
C SER A 105 -5.11 6.21 -20.60
N PHE A 106 -4.88 7.52 -20.58
CA PHE A 106 -5.39 8.44 -21.60
C PHE A 106 -4.33 9.06 -22.53
N LEU A 107 -3.09 9.24 -22.06
CA LEU A 107 -2.07 9.99 -22.79
C LEU A 107 -0.80 9.20 -23.12
N TYR A 108 -0.45 8.22 -22.28
CA TYR A 108 0.83 7.53 -22.36
C TYR A 108 0.69 6.00 -22.20
N ASN A 109 -0.31 5.42 -22.85
CA ASN A 109 -0.61 3.98 -22.80
C ASN A 109 0.57 3.10 -23.24
N ASP A 110 1.36 3.56 -24.22
CA ASP A 110 2.50 2.80 -24.77
C ASP A 110 3.81 3.03 -24.00
N HIS A 111 3.84 3.92 -23.00
CA HIS A 111 5.05 4.24 -22.26
C HIS A 111 5.25 3.28 -21.07
N GLU A 112 6.40 2.62 -20.95
CA GLU A 112 6.66 1.59 -19.93
C GLU A 112 6.36 2.04 -18.49
N PHE A 113 6.74 3.27 -18.12
CA PHE A 113 6.43 3.82 -16.80
C PHE A 113 4.97 4.29 -16.63
N TRP A 114 4.43 5.06 -17.56
CA TRP A 114 3.10 5.67 -17.41
C TRP A 114 1.98 4.69 -17.76
N GLY A 115 2.13 3.89 -18.81
CA GLY A 115 1.19 2.88 -19.27
C GLY A 115 1.06 1.65 -18.36
N ALA A 116 1.95 1.49 -17.37
CA ALA A 116 1.83 0.45 -16.35
C ALA A 116 0.71 0.76 -15.33
N THR A 117 -0.54 0.55 -15.76
CA THR A 117 -1.76 0.86 -15.01
C THR A 117 -1.97 -0.07 -13.80
N ILE A 118 -1.60 -1.35 -13.92
CA ILE A 118 -1.73 -2.32 -12.81
C ILE A 118 -0.94 -1.86 -11.57
N PRO A 119 0.37 -1.53 -11.66
CA PRO A 119 1.10 -0.91 -10.56
C PRO A 119 0.45 0.36 -9.99
N ALA A 120 -0.09 1.23 -10.86
CA ALA A 120 -0.74 2.47 -10.40
C ALA A 120 -1.97 2.18 -9.53
N VAL A 121 -2.81 1.22 -9.93
CA VAL A 121 -3.96 0.78 -9.13
C VAL A 121 -3.52 0.24 -7.77
N PHE A 122 -2.49 -0.61 -7.71
CA PHE A 122 -2.01 -1.13 -6.42
C PHE A 122 -1.34 -0.08 -5.55
N HIS A 123 -0.71 0.96 -6.13
CA HIS A 123 -0.22 2.10 -5.36
C HIS A 123 -1.36 2.95 -4.77
N ILE A 124 -2.54 2.99 -5.40
CA ILE A 124 -3.74 3.62 -4.81
C ILE A 124 -4.17 2.85 -3.55
N PHE A 125 -4.23 1.51 -3.59
CA PHE A 125 -4.54 0.72 -2.39
C PHE A 125 -3.46 0.84 -1.31
N LEU A 126 -2.18 0.85 -1.69
CA LEU A 126 -1.09 1.04 -0.75
C LEU A 126 -1.09 2.44 -0.12
N SER A 127 -1.41 3.49 -0.89
CA SER A 127 -1.57 4.84 -0.36
C SER A 127 -2.78 4.98 0.54
N ALA A 128 -3.89 4.30 0.23
CA ALA A 128 -5.03 4.21 1.15
C ALA A 128 -4.65 3.60 2.50
N PHE A 129 -3.73 2.61 2.53
CA PHE A 129 -3.22 2.06 3.79
C PHE A 129 -2.50 3.15 4.61
N PHE A 130 -1.64 3.95 3.98
CA PHE A 130 -0.96 5.07 4.66
C PHE A 130 -1.94 6.13 5.15
N LEU A 131 -2.94 6.50 4.35
CA LEU A 131 -3.97 7.47 4.74
C LEU A 131 -4.74 7.01 5.98
N VAL A 132 -5.24 5.77 5.98
CA VAL A 132 -5.98 5.20 7.10
C VAL A 132 -5.09 5.10 8.34
N LEU A 133 -3.86 4.60 8.20
CA LEU A 133 -2.92 4.47 9.32
C LEU A 133 -2.53 5.83 9.90
N GLY A 134 -2.20 6.81 9.06
CA GLY A 134 -1.79 8.15 9.50
C GLY A 134 -2.92 8.91 10.20
N PHE A 135 -4.16 8.78 9.69
CA PHE A 135 -5.34 9.34 10.34
C PHE A 135 -5.62 8.67 11.70
N TYR A 136 -5.60 7.33 11.72
CA TYR A 136 -5.79 6.55 12.94
C TYR A 136 -4.74 6.92 14.00
N GLU A 137 -3.48 7.01 13.62
CA GLU A 137 -2.40 7.34 14.53
C GLU A 137 -2.51 8.79 15.05
N SER A 138 -2.78 9.75 14.17
CA SER A 138 -2.89 11.16 14.55
C SER A 138 -4.04 11.43 15.52
N ASN A 139 -5.15 10.68 15.41
CA ASN A 139 -6.31 10.86 16.26
C ASN A 139 -6.18 10.17 17.61
N ASN A 140 -5.60 8.97 17.67
CA ASN A 140 -5.40 8.27 18.93
C ASN A 140 -4.27 8.90 19.77
N ALA A 141 -3.22 9.42 19.13
CA ALA A 141 -2.16 10.15 19.84
C ALA A 141 -2.65 11.45 20.53
N LYS A 142 -3.78 12.02 20.10
CA LYS A 142 -4.39 13.17 20.80
C LYS A 142 -5.10 12.75 22.08
N MET A 143 -5.73 11.57 22.09
CA MET A 143 -6.48 11.07 23.24
C MET A 143 -5.56 10.71 24.41
N GLU A 144 -4.39 10.12 24.16
CA GLU A 144 -3.38 9.83 25.20
C GLU A 144 -2.80 11.08 25.88
N ARG A 145 -2.93 12.28 25.27
CA ARG A 145 -2.44 13.54 25.87
C ARG A 145 -3.51 14.25 26.71
N SER A 146 -4.78 13.87 26.57
CA SER A 146 -5.91 14.47 27.29
C SER A 146 -6.34 13.69 28.54
N GLU A 147 -5.75 12.52 28.76
CA GLU A 147 -5.85 11.70 29.99
C GLU A 147 -4.64 11.96 30.89
#